data_AF-A0A0N7H1C9-F1
#
_entry.id   AF-A0A0N7H1C9-F1
#
_cell.length_a   1.000
_cell.length_b   1.000
_cell.length_c   1.000
_cell.angle_alpha   90.00
_cell.angle_beta   90.00
_cell.angle_gamma   90.00
#
_symmetry.space_group_name_H-M   'P 1'
#
loop_
_entity.id
_entity.type
_entity.pdbx_description
1 polymer ?
#
loop_
_entity_poly.entity_id
_entity_poly.type
_entity_poly.pdbx_seq_one_letter_code
_entity_poly.pdbx_strand_id
1 'polypeptide(L)'
;MSVLQPCMVDSWVEWAEDYKPFAMRPFGDRQVWVGYDPAETGDCSGLVVVARPLVPGGKFRVLERHQFRGMDFAAQAAAIKGVCDRYWPSRPLRALAFCVRRPRRSF
;
A
#
# COMPACT_ATOMS: atom_id res chain seq x y z
N MET A 1 -8.46 -24.30 -9.44
CA MET A 1 -7.19 -23.55 -9.30
C MET A 1 -6.85 -22.65 -10.50
N SER A 2 -7.46 -22.83 -11.68
CA SER A 2 -7.17 -22.05 -12.90
C SER A 2 -7.54 -20.56 -12.85
N VAL A 3 -8.51 -20.17 -12.00
CA VAL A 3 -9.00 -18.78 -11.94
C VAL A 3 -8.02 -17.78 -11.31
N LEU A 4 -7.02 -18.24 -10.55
CA LEU A 4 -6.04 -17.38 -9.87
C LEU A 4 -4.71 -17.26 -10.62
N GLN A 5 -4.43 -18.14 -11.58
CA GLN A 5 -3.20 -18.10 -12.37
C GLN A 5 -2.99 -16.76 -13.11
N PRO A 6 -4.03 -16.08 -13.65
CA PRO A 6 -3.84 -14.78 -14.30
C PRO A 6 -3.33 -13.66 -13.38
N CYS A 7 -3.41 -13.85 -12.06
CA CYS A 7 -2.90 -12.90 -11.07
C CYS A 7 -1.43 -13.12 -10.72
N MET A 8 -0.81 -14.20 -11.19
CA MET A 8 0.61 -14.46 -11.00
C MET A 8 1.44 -13.58 -11.95
N VAL A 9 2.58 -13.11 -11.46
CA VAL A 9 3.50 -12.26 -12.20
C VAL A 9 4.90 -12.42 -11.65
N ASP A 10 5.88 -12.59 -12.53
CA ASP A 10 7.29 -12.45 -12.14
C ASP A 10 7.64 -10.97 -12.10
N SER A 11 7.49 -10.37 -10.92
CA SER A 11 7.71 -8.94 -10.73
C SER A 11 9.17 -8.50 -10.94
N TRP A 12 10.15 -9.40 -10.82
CA TRP A 12 11.56 -9.07 -11.03
C TRP A 12 11.90 -8.87 -12.49
N VAL A 13 11.21 -9.60 -13.38
CA VAL A 13 11.39 -9.46 -14.83
C VAL A 13 10.41 -8.43 -15.38
N GLU A 14 9.11 -8.58 -15.11
CA GLU A 14 8.05 -7.80 -15.74
C GLU A 14 8.04 -6.33 -15.31
N TRP A 15 8.56 -6.00 -14.11
CA TRP A 15 8.53 -4.64 -13.56
C TRP A 15 9.93 -4.04 -13.37
N ALA A 16 10.98 -4.68 -13.91
CA ALA A 16 12.38 -4.27 -13.70
C ALA A 16 12.68 -2.82 -14.07
N GLU A 17 11.96 -2.29 -15.07
CA GLU A 17 12.15 -0.93 -15.57
C GLU A 17 11.68 0.13 -14.58
N ASP A 18 10.62 -0.15 -13.82
CA ASP A 18 9.95 0.85 -12.99
C ASP A 18 9.83 0.52 -11.51
N TYR A 19 10.08 -0.73 -11.10
CA TYR A 19 10.08 -1.17 -9.71
C TYR A 19 11.42 -1.77 -9.30
N LYS A 20 12.07 -1.14 -8.31
CA LYS A 20 13.37 -1.54 -7.75
C LYS A 20 13.26 -1.68 -6.24
N PRO A 21 13.00 -2.89 -5.69
CA PRO A 21 12.67 -3.10 -4.28
C PRO A 21 13.68 -2.52 -3.27
N PHE A 22 14.96 -2.50 -3.65
CA PHE A 22 16.07 -2.09 -2.77
C PHE A 22 16.49 -0.62 -2.96
N ALA A 23 15.83 0.12 -3.85
CA ALA A 23 16.10 1.54 -4.02
C ALA A 23 15.47 2.36 -2.87
N MET A 24 16.05 3.51 -2.55
CA MET A 24 15.48 4.46 -1.57
C MET A 24 14.02 4.80 -1.85
N ARG A 25 13.65 4.87 -3.13
CA ARG A 25 12.27 5.05 -3.60
C ARG A 25 11.95 3.95 -4.60
N PRO A 26 11.33 2.83 -4.17
CA PRO A 26 11.20 1.64 -5.01
C PRO A 26 10.45 1.84 -6.32
N PHE A 27 9.56 2.83 -6.39
CA PHE A 27 8.77 3.16 -7.58
C PHE A 27 9.07 4.57 -8.12
N GLY A 28 10.20 5.16 -7.71
CA GLY A 28 10.62 6.51 -8.09
C GLY A 28 9.58 7.59 -7.75
N ASP A 29 9.37 8.51 -8.69
CA ASP A 29 8.40 9.62 -8.58
C ASP A 29 7.00 9.27 -9.10
N ARG A 30 6.74 8.00 -9.42
CA ARG A 30 5.43 7.57 -9.91
C ARG A 30 4.44 7.50 -8.75
N GLN A 31 3.22 7.98 -9.01
CA GLN A 31 2.19 8.00 -7.98
C GLN A 31 1.67 6.59 -7.69
N VAL A 32 1.50 6.29 -6.41
CA VAL A 32 0.90 5.05 -5.91
C VAL A 32 -0.36 5.33 -5.12
N TRP A 33 -1.20 4.31 -5.00
CA TRP A 33 -2.33 4.28 -4.09
C TRP A 33 -1.92 3.55 -2.82
N VAL A 34 -2.27 4.11 -1.67
CA VAL A 34 -2.03 3.50 -0.36
C VAL A 34 -3.38 3.20 0.26
N GLY A 35 -3.64 1.93 0.55
CA GLY A 35 -4.85 1.45 1.22
C GLY A 35 -4.52 0.96 2.62
N TYR A 36 -5.31 1.38 3.61
CA TYR A 36 -5.16 0.97 5.00
C TYR A 36 -6.49 0.48 5.54
N ASP A 37 -6.47 -0.66 6.21
CA ASP A 37 -7.61 -1.29 6.87
C ASP A 37 -7.30 -1.47 8.36
N PRO A 38 -7.78 -0.58 9.24
CA PRO A 38 -7.48 -0.60 10.67
C PRO A 38 -8.16 -1.78 11.38
N ALA A 39 -7.46 -2.34 12.36
CA ALA A 39 -7.99 -3.32 13.31
C ALA A 39 -7.76 -2.82 14.74
N GLU A 40 -8.78 -2.96 15.60
CA GLU A 40 -8.79 -2.41 16.97
C GLU A 40 -8.54 -3.48 18.04
N THR A 41 -8.99 -4.72 17.83
CA THR A 41 -8.86 -5.81 18.81
C THR A 41 -8.74 -7.18 18.13
N GLY A 42 -7.73 -7.97 18.49
CA GLY A 42 -7.59 -9.39 18.10
C GLY A 42 -7.21 -9.68 16.65
N ASP A 43 -7.58 -8.79 15.73
CA ASP A 43 -7.41 -8.96 14.29
C ASP A 43 -6.13 -8.31 13.73
N CYS A 44 -5.76 -8.68 12.51
CA CYS A 44 -4.62 -8.09 11.80
C CYS A 44 -5.07 -6.84 11.03
N SER A 45 -4.39 -5.71 11.20
CA SER A 45 -4.57 -4.55 10.31
C SER A 45 -3.72 -4.68 9.05
N GLY A 46 -4.24 -4.17 7.93
CA GLY A 46 -3.62 -4.30 6.61
C GLY A 46 -3.18 -2.96 6.05
N LEU A 47 -2.01 -2.93 5.42
CA LEU A 47 -1.54 -1.80 4.62
C LEU A 47 -1.05 -2.31 3.27
N VAL A 48 -1.53 -1.71 2.18
CA VAL A 48 -1.16 -2.09 0.82
C VAL A 48 -0.75 -0.88 -0.01
N VAL A 49 0.29 -1.05 -0.82
CA VAL A 49 0.75 -0.07 -1.80
C VAL A 49 0.49 -0.63 -3.19
N VAL A 50 -0.26 0.13 -3.99
CA VAL A 50 -0.71 -0.30 -5.31
C VAL A 50 -0.26 0.70 -6.37
N ALA A 51 0.45 0.24 -7.39
CA ALA A 51 0.70 1.02 -8.59
C ALA A 51 -0.52 0.99 -9.50
N ARG A 52 -1.00 2.18 -9.88
CA ARG A 52 -2.06 2.33 -10.87
C ARG A 52 -1.49 2.12 -12.28
N PRO A 53 -2.24 1.51 -13.21
CA PRO A 53 -1.83 1.47 -14.61
C PRO A 53 -1.71 2.88 -15.21
N LEU A 54 -0.77 3.05 -16.15
CA LEU A 54 -0.57 4.30 -16.89
C LEU A 54 -1.61 4.48 -18.00
N VAL A 55 -2.16 3.37 -18.50
CA VAL A 55 -3.16 3.34 -19.57
C VAL A 55 -4.50 2.85 -19.01
N PRO A 56 -5.64 3.41 -19.47
CA PRO A 56 -6.96 2.85 -19.16
C PRO A 56 -7.03 1.37 -19.53
N GLY A 57 -7.60 0.54 -18.66
CA GLY A 57 -7.67 -0.92 -18.86
C GLY A 57 -6.38 -1.68 -18.55
N GLY A 58 -5.31 -1.01 -18.11
CA GLY A 58 -4.09 -1.67 -17.67
C GLY A 58 -4.24 -2.41 -16.33
N LYS A 59 -3.23 -3.22 -15.98
CA LYS A 59 -3.23 -4.02 -14.75
C LYS A 59 -2.81 -3.19 -13.53
N PHE A 60 -3.48 -3.41 -12.41
CA PHE A 60 -3.04 -2.94 -11.10
C PHE A 60 -1.95 -3.86 -10.55
N ARG A 61 -0.97 -3.28 -9.87
CA ARG A 61 0.17 -4.02 -9.30
C ARG A 61 0.31 -3.73 -7.82
N VAL A 62 0.28 -4.77 -6.99
CA VAL A 62 0.56 -4.62 -5.55
C VAL A 62 2.07 -4.63 -5.36
N LEU A 63 2.63 -3.51 -4.93
CA LEU A 63 4.07 -3.33 -4.76
C LEU A 63 4.52 -3.83 -3.38
N GLU A 64 3.76 -3.48 -2.34
CA GLU A 64 4.11 -3.75 -0.95
C GLU A 64 2.86 -4.05 -0.14
N ARG A 65 2.98 -4.97 0.82
CA ARG A 65 1.91 -5.34 1.75
C ARG A 65 2.48 -5.50 3.15
N HIS A 66 1.74 -5.01 4.14
CA HIS A 66 2.03 -5.24 5.55
C HIS A 66 0.78 -5.76 6.23
N GLN A 67 0.98 -6.68 7.16
CA GLN A 67 -0.02 -7.09 8.13
C GLN A 67 0.55 -6.78 9.52
N PHE A 68 -0.18 -5.99 10.29
CA PHE A 68 0.18 -5.67 11.66
C PHE A 68 -0.73 -6.44 12.60
N ARG A 69 -0.17 -7.12 13.59
CA ARG A 69 -0.94 -7.89 14.58
C ARG A 69 -0.57 -7.40 15.97
N GLY A 70 -1.56 -6.99 16.75
CA GLY A 70 -1.35 -6.50 18.13
C GLY A 70 -0.53 -5.20 18.24
N MET A 71 -0.38 -4.45 17.14
CA MET A 71 0.24 -3.12 17.19
C MET A 71 -0.78 -2.06 17.60
N ASP A 72 -0.37 -1.12 18.44
CA ASP A 72 -1.18 0.06 18.74
C ASP A 72 -1.33 0.98 17.51
N PHE A 73 -2.27 1.92 17.58
CA PHE A 73 -2.53 2.86 16.47
C PHE A 73 -1.34 3.78 16.17
N ALA A 74 -0.47 4.05 17.14
CA ALA A 74 0.68 4.93 16.93
C ALA A 74 1.75 4.25 16.08
N ALA A 75 2.04 2.98 16.34
CA ALA A 75 2.91 2.14 15.53
C ALA A 75 2.36 1.97 14.11
N GLN A 76 1.05 1.76 13.97
CA GLN A 76 0.39 1.71 12.66
C GLN A 76 0.53 3.04 11.90
N ALA A 77 0.37 4.18 12.57
CA ALA A 77 0.58 5.51 11.98
C ALA A 77 2.02 5.71 11.50
N ALA A 78 3.01 5.28 12.30
CA ALA A 78 4.42 5.38 11.96
C ALA A 78 4.76 4.54 10.72
N ALA A 79 4.19 3.33 10.61
CA ALA A 79 4.38 2.47 9.44
C ALA A 79 3.81 3.11 8.16
N ILE A 80 2.60 3.67 8.24
CA ILE A 80 1.98 4.41 7.12
C ILE A 80 2.85 5.60 6.71
N LYS A 81 3.37 6.36 7.68
CA LYS A 81 4.28 7.47 7.41
C LYS A 81 5.55 6.99 6.70
N GLY A 82 6.18 5.91 7.16
CA GLY A 82 7.37 5.35 6.52
C GLY A 82 7.11 4.91 5.08
N VAL A 83 5.94 4.34 4.79
CA VAL A 83 5.52 4.02 3.41
C VAL A 83 5.37 5.28 2.57
N CYS A 84 4.75 6.33 3.10
CA CYS A 84 4.61 7.61 2.41
C CYS A 84 5.93 8.36 2.22
N ASP A 85 6.96 8.09 3.03
CA ASP A 85 8.29 8.66 2.85
C ASP A 85 9.04 7.92 1.71
N ARG A 86 8.77 6.62 1.49
CA ARG A 86 9.37 5.80 0.41
C ARG A 86 8.66 5.93 -0.93
N TYR A 87 7.34 6.05 -0.94
CA TYR A 87 6.52 6.14 -2.15
C TYR A 87 5.84 7.49 -2.30
N TRP A 88 5.46 7.84 -3.53
CA TRP A 88 4.71 9.06 -3.80
C TRP A 88 3.20 8.79 -3.82
N PRO A 89 2.42 9.07 -2.75
CA PRO A 89 0.98 8.82 -2.76
C PRO A 89 0.23 9.79 -3.67
N SER A 90 -0.76 9.29 -4.42
CA SER A 90 -1.54 10.11 -5.37
C SER A 90 -2.56 11.04 -4.73
N ARG A 91 -2.84 10.88 -3.43
CA ARG A 91 -3.74 11.75 -2.66
C ARG A 91 -2.95 12.45 -1.56
N PRO A 92 -3.30 13.70 -1.20
CA PRO A 92 -2.60 14.44 -0.18
C PRO A 92 -2.65 13.69 1.15
N LEU A 93 -1.50 13.61 1.84
CA LEU A 93 -1.28 12.93 3.12
C LEU A 93 -2.32 13.23 4.21
N ARG A 94 -2.97 14.41 4.14
CA ARG A 94 -4.07 14.79 5.04
C ARG A 94 -5.26 13.82 5.00
N ALA A 95 -5.53 13.19 3.86
CA ALA A 95 -6.63 12.24 3.72
C ALA A 95 -6.30 10.86 4.33
N LEU A 96 -5.05 10.39 4.25
CA LEU A 96 -4.61 9.14 4.89
C LEU A 96 -4.42 9.30 6.41
N ALA A 97 -3.89 10.44 6.86
CA ALA A 97 -3.76 10.74 8.29
C ALA A 97 -5.11 10.79 9.03
N PHE A 98 -6.21 11.06 8.32
CA PHE A 98 -7.57 11.03 8.88
C PHE A 98 -8.01 9.62 9.28
N CYS A 99 -7.56 8.58 8.57
CA CYS A 99 -7.95 7.20 8.81
C CYS A 99 -7.32 6.61 10.09
N VAL A 100 -6.17 7.13 10.52
CA VAL A 100 -5.44 6.61 11.71
C VAL A 100 -5.83 7.31 13.02
N ARG A 101 -6.48 8.50 12.96
CA ARG A 101 -6.78 9.32 14.14
C ARG A 101 -8.22 9.26 14.66
N ARG A 102 -9.12 8.49 14.04
CA ARG A 102 -10.48 8.33 14.57
C ARG A 102 -10.79 6.86 14.86
N PRO A 103 -11.05 6.49 16.14
CA PRO A 103 -11.89 5.33 16.39
C PRO A 103 -13.22 5.62 15.70
N ARG A 104 -13.79 4.62 15.03
CA ARG A 104 -15.04 4.72 14.27
C ARG A 104 -16.06 5.53 15.07
N ARG A 105 -16.40 6.76 14.65
CA ARG A 105 -17.74 7.26 14.91
C ARG A 105 -18.62 6.58 13.89
N SER A 106 -19.52 5.74 14.39
CA SER A 106 -20.61 5.11 13.65
C SER A 106 -21.24 6.13 12.69
N PHE A 107 -21.50 5.67 11.46
CA PHE A 107 -22.38 6.36 10.52
C PHE A 107 -23.78 6.53 11.14
#